data_AF-A0A7J2HGJ0-F1
#
_entry.id   AF-A0A7J2HGJ0-F1
#
_cell.length_a   1.000
_cell.length_b   1.000
_cell.length_c   1.000
_cell.angle_alpha   90.00
_cell.angle_beta   90.00
_cell.angle_gamma   90.00
#
_symmetry.space_group_name_H-M   'P 1'
#
loop_
_entity.id
_entity.type
_entity.pdbx_description
1 polymer ?
#
loop_
_entity_poly.entity_id
_entity_poly.type
_entity_poly.pdbx_seq_one_letter_code
_entity_poly.pdbx_strand_id
1 'polypeptide(L)' 'MVTTVMTFSCDVEDALAIERYCRMKGYSKSWFIRECVMQVVEGRAPLMPRDLRPMMKAGSSD' A
#
# COMPACT_ATOMS: atom_id res chain seq x y z
N MET A 1 -15.25 -20.27 1.38
CA MET A 1 -14.63 -18.97 1.05
C MET A 1 -13.18 -19.23 0.71
N VAL A 2 -12.68 -18.71 -0.41
CA VAL A 2 -11.25 -18.80 -0.75
C VAL A 2 -10.53 -17.65 -0.05
N THR A 3 -9.62 -17.98 0.88
CA THR A 3 -8.78 -16.98 1.54
C THR A 3 -7.52 -16.76 0.71
N THR A 4 -7.31 -15.53 0.25
CA THR A 4 -6.05 -15.13 -0.41
C THR A 4 -5.17 -14.42 0.60
N VAL A 5 -3.90 -14.83 0.70
CA VAL A 5 -2.89 -14.18 1.54
C VAL A 5 -2.05 -13.28 0.65
N MET A 6 -1.92 -12.01 1.03
CA MET A 6 -1.08 -11.03 0.34
C MET A 6 0.03 -10.58 1.28
N THR A 7 1.26 -10.62 0.80
CA THR A 7 2.44 -10.09 1.49
C THR A 7 2.94 -8.86 0.73
N PHE A 8 3.32 -7.83 1.48
CA PHE A 8 3.92 -6.62 0.93
C PHE A 8 5.04 -6.14 1.84
N SER A 9 5.98 -5.42 1.26
CA SER A 9 7.05 -4.73 1.98
C SER A 9 6.71 -3.25 2.09
N CYS A 10 7.02 -2.64 3.23
CA CYS A 10 6.92 -1.21 3.46
C CYS A 10 8.03 -0.78 4.41
N ASP A 11 8.25 0.52 4.50
CA ASP A 11 9.20 1.10 5.45
C ASP A 11 8.76 0.80 6.89
N VAL A 12 9.75 0.68 7.79
CA VAL A 12 9.48 0.36 9.20
C VAL A 12 8.62 1.45 9.84
N GLU A 13 8.84 2.72 9.48
CA GLU A 13 8.03 3.84 9.97
C GLU A 13 6.56 3.71 9.57
N ASP A 14 6.29 3.29 8.33
CA ASP A 14 4.93 3.08 7.83
C ASP A 14 4.25 1.93 8.58
N ALA A 15 4.95 0.81 8.77
CA ALA A 15 4.43 -0.34 9.52
C ALA A 15 4.03 0.06 10.96
N LEU A 16 4.88 0.84 11.63
CA LEU A 16 4.62 1.35 12.98
C LEU A 16 3.46 2.35 13.01
N ALA A 17 3.35 3.21 12.00
CA ALA A 17 2.25 4.17 11.90
C ALA A 17 0.90 3.45 11.71
N ILE A 18 0.85 2.46 10.83
CA ILE A 18 -0.32 1.61 10.59
C ILE A 18 -0.73 0.88 11.88
N GLU A 19 0.24 0.29 12.58
CA GLU A 19 -0.01 -0.43 13.82
C GLU A 19 -0.58 0.48 14.92
N ARG A 20 0.03 1.66 15.12
CA ARG A 20 -0.47 2.65 16.09
C ARG A 20 -1.89 3.09 15.75
N TYR A 21 -2.15 3.40 14.48
CA TYR A 21 -3.48 3.83 14.02
C TYR A 21 -4.54 2.75 14.28
N CYS A 22 -4.27 1.51 13.85
CA CYS A 22 -5.18 0.40 14.03
C CYS A 22 -5.44 0.12 15.51
N ARG A 23 -4.41 0.15 16.36
CA ARG A 23 -4.54 -0.05 17.80
C ARG A 23 -5.40 1.03 18.46
N MET A 24 -5.19 2.31 18.11
CA MET A 24 -5.97 3.42 18.67
C MET A 24 -7.45 3.37 18.26
N LYS A 25 -7.76 2.84 17.08
CA LYS A 25 -9.13 2.75 16.55
C LYS A 25 -9.82 1.41 16.77
N GLY A 26 -9.11 0.41 17.29
CA GLY A 26 -9.63 -0.96 17.45
C GLY A 26 -9.84 -1.67 16.11
N TYR A 27 -9.08 -1.31 15.07
CA TYR A 27 -9.20 -1.92 13.75
C TYR A 27 -8.26 -3.10 13.57
N SER A 28 -8.70 -4.09 12.78
CA SER A 28 -7.82 -5.13 12.26
C SER A 28 -6.88 -4.52 11.21
N LYS A 29 -5.59 -4.89 11.26
CA LYS A 29 -4.61 -4.52 10.23
C LYS A 29 -5.05 -4.98 8.84
N SER A 30 -5.61 -6.19 8.73
CA SER A 30 -6.09 -6.72 7.44
C SER A 30 -7.29 -5.97 6.88
N TRP A 31 -8.19 -5.51 7.76
CA TRP A 31 -9.31 -4.65 7.36
C TRP A 31 -8.79 -3.30 6.85
N PHE A 32 -7.89 -2.67 7.62
CA PHE A 32 -7.34 -1.37 7.29
C PHE A 32 -6.61 -1.38 5.94
N ILE A 33 -5.71 -2.36 5.72
CA ILE A 33 -4.98 -2.50 4.45
C ILE A 33 -5.96 -2.71 3.29
N ARG A 34 -7.00 -3.53 3.48
CA ARG A 34 -8.03 -3.72 2.45
C ARG A 34 -8.73 -2.41 2.10
N GLU A 35 -9.16 -1.63 3.08
CA GLU A 35 -9.82 -0.34 2.83
C GLU A 35 -8.91 0.63 2.08
N CYS A 36 -7.62 0.70 2.44
CA CYS A 36 -6.64 1.51 1.71
C CYS A 36 -6.51 1.07 0.24
N VAL A 37 -6.42 -0.23 -0.01
CA VAL A 37 -6.37 -0.77 -1.38
C VAL A 37 -7.66 -0.45 -2.15
N MET A 38 -8.82 -0.61 -1.53
CA MET A 38 -10.11 -0.34 -2.19
C MET A 38 -10.30 1.15 -2.51
N GLN A 39 -9.85 2.07 -1.65
CA GLN A 39 -9.88 3.50 -1.97
C GLN A 39 -9.09 3.84 -3.24
N VAL A 40 -7.97 3.18 -3.46
CA VAL A 40 -7.16 3.34 -4.66
C VAL A 40 -7.85 2.74 -5.88
N VAL A 41 -8.34 1.50 -5.77
CA VAL A 41 -9.06 0.80 -6.86
C VAL A 41 -10.29 1.57 -7.32
N GLU A 42 -11.01 2.20 -6.40
CA GLU A 42 -12.21 2.98 -6.68
C GLU A 42 -11.91 4.45 -7.08
N GLY A 43 -10.63 4.83 -7.20
CA GLY A 43 -10.23 6.18 -7.58
C GLY A 43 -10.50 7.26 -6.51
N ARG A 44 -10.77 6.86 -5.26
CA ARG A 44 -10.98 7.76 -4.12
C ARG A 44 -9.68 8.31 -3.53
N ALA A 45 -8.57 7.59 -3.71
CA ALA A 45 -7.23 8.02 -3.32
C ALA A 45 -6.29 8.04 -4.54
N PRO A 46 -5.49 9.10 -4.73
CA PRO A 46 -4.57 9.17 -5.86
C PRO A 46 -3.44 8.15 -5.71
N LEU A 47 -3.14 7.43 -6.80
CA LEU A 47 -1.91 6.64 -6.94
C LEU A 47 -0.73 7.60 -7.09
N MET A 48 -0.13 8.00 -5.96
CA MET A 48 1.12 8.75 -5.97
C MET A 48 2.24 7.84 -5.47
N PRO A 49 3.11 7.33 -6.35
CA PRO A 49 4.33 6.66 -5.93
C PRO A 49 5.16 7.62 -5.07
N ARG A 50 5.52 7.23 -3.84
CA ARG A 50 6.43 8.03 -2.99
C ARG A 50 7.81 8.20 -3.63
N ASP A 51 8.28 7.15 -4.30
CA ASP A 51 9.54 7.16 -5.04
C ASP A 51 9.27 7.13 -6.54
N LEU A 52 9.30 8.30 -7.17
CA LEU A 52 9.69 8.40 -8.58
C LEU A 52 11.20 8.14 -8.67
N ARG A 53 11.67 6.93 -8.38
CA ARG A 53 12.87 6.51 -9.11
C ARG A 53 12.41 6.50 -10.57
N PRO A 54 13.03 7.31 -11.46
CA PRO A 54 12.69 7.22 -12.87
C PRO A 54 12.83 5.74 -13.20
N MET A 55 11.77 5.12 -13.70
CA MET A 55 11.93 3.88 -14.43
C MET A 55 12.92 4.23 -15.52
N MET A 56 14.21 3.89 -15.32
CA MET A 56 15.24 4.12 -16.31
C MET A 56 14.69 3.52 -17.58
N LYS A 57 14.43 4.39 -18.57
CA LYS A 57 13.94 4.00 -19.88
C LYS A 57 14.79 2.81 -20.33
N ALA A 58 14.19 1.63 -20.38
CA ALA A 58 14.79 0.51 -21.08
C ALA A 58 15.06 1.00 -22.50
N GLY A 59 16.32 0.84 -22.94
CA GLY A 59 16.91 1.58 -24.04
C GLY A 59 16.11 1.53 -25.34
N SER A 60 15.98 2.69 -25.97
CA SER A 60 15.93 2.77 -27.43
C SER A 60 17.34 2.49 -27.93
N SER A 61 17.59 1.24 -28.32
CA SER A 61 18.72 0.88 -29.15
C SER A 61 18.44 1.38 -30.57
N ASP A 62 19.22 2.37 -31.03
CA ASP A 62 19.56 2.55 -32.44
C ASP A 62 21.02 2.14 -32.62
#